data_AF-A0A2S4L283-F1
#
_entry.id   AF-A0A2S4L283-F1
#
_cell.length_a   1.000
_cell.length_b   1.000
_cell.length_c   1.000
_cell.angle_alpha   90.00
_cell.angle_beta   90.00
_cell.angle_gamma   90.00
#
_symmetry.space_group_name_H-M   'P 1'
#
loop_
_entity.id
_entity.type
_entity.pdbx_description
1 polymer ?
#
loop_
_entity_poly.entity_id
_entity_poly.type
_entity_poly.pdbx_seq_one_letter_code
_entity_poly.pdbx_strand_id
1 'polypeptide(L)'
;MDACRRRSTRAFRGGCDVFSSVSSRSSRQLITLLRDRLVVLVFHFRHFLQFPNLTTEISTDISICVPFSSADDMKLLRGITTLGLLATGCLASSQNDDLNYAIGLVNQARHAQGLQPLSWDPNLAAYAQFWANEMARGQQPFAHATGQYRPNQGENLYDRASGQCDSAYENPVQTAMRAWLAEASLYNGQPITTGHEPWLHWSQCMWSTTTHIGCARAYSISEAYKVYDVCRFTPEGNV
;
A
#
# COMPACT_ATOMS: atom_id res chain seq x y z
N MET A 1 28.60 11.53 0.49
CA MET A 1 27.77 12.30 -0.47
C MET A 1 27.51 11.54 -1.78
N ASP A 2 28.33 10.55 -2.16
CA ASP A 2 28.22 9.85 -3.47
C ASP A 2 27.24 8.67 -3.56
N ALA A 3 26.72 8.13 -2.45
CA ALA A 3 25.73 7.04 -2.50
C ALA A 3 24.35 7.51 -3.02
N CYS A 4 24.06 8.81 -2.94
CA CYS A 4 22.76 9.40 -3.26
C CYS A 4 22.56 9.61 -4.77
N ARG A 5 23.63 9.89 -5.53
CA ARG A 5 23.53 10.22 -6.97
C ARG A 5 23.17 9.04 -7.87
N ARG A 6 23.44 7.80 -7.46
CA ARG A 6 23.23 6.61 -8.31
C ARG A 6 21.78 6.09 -8.33
N ARG A 7 20.88 6.60 -7.47
CA ARG A 7 19.45 6.25 -7.49
C ARG A 7 18.59 7.21 -8.33
N SER A 8 19.20 8.24 -8.94
CA SER A 8 18.51 9.35 -9.62
C SER A 8 17.87 9.03 -10.98
N THR A 9 17.90 7.80 -11.49
CA THR A 9 17.41 7.49 -12.85
C THR A 9 16.14 6.65 -12.92
N ARG A 10 15.50 6.32 -11.79
CA ARG A 10 14.15 5.73 -11.81
C ARG A 10 13.09 6.82 -11.72
N ALA A 11 12.78 7.37 -12.89
CA ALA A 11 11.65 8.25 -13.10
C ALA A 11 10.32 7.55 -12.74
N PHE A 12 9.49 8.28 -11.98
CA PHE A 12 8.04 8.21 -11.90
C PHE A 12 7.35 7.12 -12.74
N ARG A 13 6.83 6.08 -12.07
CA ARG A 13 5.53 5.46 -12.39
C ARG A 13 4.91 4.96 -11.09
N GLY A 14 3.87 5.64 -10.64
CA GLY A 14 3.00 5.16 -9.56
C GLY A 14 2.19 3.95 -10.03
N GLY A 15 1.92 3.04 -9.11
CA GLY A 15 1.07 1.87 -9.34
C GLY A 15 0.81 1.16 -8.02
N CYS A 16 -0.44 1.22 -7.56
CA CYS A 16 -0.99 0.39 -6.50
C CYS A 16 -1.02 -1.07 -6.96
N ASP A 17 -0.72 -2.03 -6.08
CA ASP A 17 -1.05 -3.44 -6.29
C ASP A 17 -1.94 -3.97 -5.16
N VAL A 18 -2.84 -4.86 -5.59
CA VAL A 18 -4.02 -5.39 -4.91
C VAL A 18 -3.86 -6.89 -4.65
N PHE A 19 -4.60 -7.34 -3.65
CA PHE A 19 -4.89 -8.72 -3.24
C PHE A 19 -5.11 -9.76 -4.34
N SER A 20 -4.89 -11.00 -3.90
CA SER A 20 -4.89 -12.26 -4.63
C SER A 20 -6.21 -12.70 -5.26
N SER A 21 -6.03 -13.32 -6.43
CA SER A 21 -6.93 -14.18 -7.22
C SER A 21 -8.03 -13.49 -8.04
N VAL A 22 -8.00 -13.70 -9.37
CA VAL A 22 -9.10 -14.19 -10.22
C VAL A 22 -8.69 -14.11 -11.72
N SER A 23 -9.11 -15.13 -12.46
CA SER A 23 -9.03 -15.40 -13.91
C SER A 23 -8.87 -14.18 -14.85
N SER A 24 -7.85 -14.21 -15.71
CA SER A 24 -7.64 -13.23 -16.80
C SER A 24 -7.83 -13.86 -18.19
N ARG A 25 -8.51 -13.15 -19.09
CA ARG A 25 -8.48 -13.40 -20.54
C ARG A 25 -7.63 -12.32 -21.19
N SER A 26 -6.46 -12.70 -21.70
CA SER A 26 -5.50 -11.81 -22.36
C SER A 26 -5.91 -11.53 -23.81
N SER A 27 -6.00 -10.25 -24.20
CA SER A 27 -5.95 -9.82 -25.60
C SER A 27 -4.62 -9.08 -25.81
N ARG A 28 -3.75 -9.62 -26.67
CA ARG A 28 -2.41 -9.06 -26.94
C ARG A 28 -2.47 -8.10 -28.13
N GLN A 29 -2.01 -6.87 -27.95
CA GLN A 29 -1.57 -6.02 -29.07
C GLN A 29 -0.15 -5.53 -28.77
N LEU A 30 0.76 -5.80 -29.71
CA LEU A 30 2.18 -5.49 -29.62
C LEU A 30 2.44 -4.23 -30.45
N ILE A 31 2.83 -3.12 -29.82
CA ILE A 31 3.30 -1.92 -30.52
C ILE A 31 4.81 -1.82 -30.33
N THR A 32 5.57 -1.99 -31.41
CA THR A 32 7.03 -1.91 -31.42
C THR A 32 7.47 -0.51 -31.87
N LEU A 33 8.06 0.27 -30.97
CA LEU A 33 8.76 1.51 -31.33
C LEU A 33 10.27 1.25 -31.23
N LEU A 34 10.97 1.33 -32.36
CA LEU A 34 12.40 1.10 -32.47
C LEU A 34 13.17 2.43 -32.37
N ARG A 35 13.89 2.64 -31.28
CA ARG A 35 15.04 3.54 -31.22
C ARG A 35 16.11 2.93 -30.33
N ASP A 36 17.37 3.01 -30.77
CA ASP A 36 18.58 2.72 -29.99
C ASP A 36 18.67 1.31 -29.37
N ARG A 37 18.57 0.25 -30.19
CA ARG A 37 18.80 -1.15 -29.79
C ARG A 37 17.98 -1.61 -28.56
N LEU A 38 16.80 -1.02 -28.38
CA LEU A 38 15.88 -1.32 -27.29
C LEU A 38 14.52 -1.70 -27.87
N VAL A 39 13.93 -2.79 -27.36
CA VAL A 39 12.52 -3.12 -27.63
C VAL A 39 11.73 -2.84 -26.35
N VAL A 40 10.68 -2.04 -26.47
CA VAL A 40 9.72 -1.77 -25.39
C VAL A 40 8.49 -2.65 -25.60
N LEU A 41 8.26 -3.60 -24.70
CA LEU A 41 7.04 -4.41 -24.66
C LEU A 41 6.06 -3.78 -23.69
N VAL A 42 4.88 -3.39 -24.17
CA VAL A 42 3.80 -2.84 -23.35
C VAL A 42 2.70 -3.90 -23.19
N PHE A 43 2.34 -4.21 -21.96
CA PHE A 43 1.25 -5.12 -21.62
C PHE A 43 0.15 -4.32 -20.93
N HIS A 44 -1.06 -4.37 -21.50
CA HIS A 44 -2.26 -3.76 -20.92
C HIS A 44 -3.07 -4.83 -20.20
N PHE A 45 -3.36 -4.60 -18.92
CA PHE A 45 -4.22 -5.45 -18.12
C PHE A 45 -5.45 -4.67 -17.70
N ARG A 46 -6.63 -5.23 -17.98
CA ARG A 46 -7.91 -4.73 -17.47
C ARG A 46 -8.39 -5.63 -16.36
N HIS A 47 -8.63 -5.05 -15.19
CA HIS A 47 -9.16 -5.75 -14.02
C HIS A 47 -10.53 -5.18 -13.67
N PHE A 48 -11.49 -6.06 -13.41
CA PHE A 48 -12.83 -5.71 -12.95
C PHE A 48 -12.95 -6.13 -11.49
N LEU A 49 -13.08 -5.15 -10.59
CA LEU A 49 -13.41 -5.41 -9.19
C LEU A 49 -14.92 -5.29 -8.99
N GLN A 50 -15.50 -6.30 -8.37
CA GLN A 50 -16.94 -6.36 -8.14
C GLN A 50 -17.22 -6.25 -6.64
N PHE A 51 -17.75 -5.11 -6.23
CA PHE A 51 -18.28 -4.89 -4.89
C PHE A 51 -19.82 -5.01 -4.93
N PRO A 52 -20.50 -5.24 -3.79
CA PRO A 52 -21.95 -5.43 -3.74
C PRO A 52 -22.77 -4.31 -4.41
N ASN A 53 -22.22 -3.08 -4.50
CA ASN A 53 -22.91 -1.91 -5.08
C ASN A 53 -22.02 -1.02 -5.99
N LEU A 54 -20.85 -1.50 -6.43
CA LEU A 54 -19.97 -0.72 -7.32
C LEU A 54 -19.11 -1.64 -8.19
N THR A 55 -19.07 -1.37 -9.49
CA THR A 55 -18.10 -1.98 -10.40
C THR A 55 -17.08 -0.92 -10.80
N THR A 56 -15.81 -1.18 -10.51
CA THR A 56 -14.71 -0.27 -10.84
C THR A 56 -13.76 -0.99 -11.79
N GLU A 57 -13.53 -0.38 -12.95
CA GLU A 57 -12.52 -0.83 -13.90
C GLU A 57 -11.17 -0.20 -13.53
N ILE A 58 -10.14 -1.04 -13.38
CA ILE A 58 -8.77 -0.59 -13.15
C ILE A 58 -7.91 -1.10 -14.31
N SER A 59 -7.22 -0.17 -14.98
CA SER A 59 -6.27 -0.48 -16.06
C SER A 59 -4.85 -0.29 -15.55
N THR A 60 -3.98 -1.27 -15.79
CA THR A 60 -2.55 -1.19 -15.49
C THR A 60 -1.69 -1.49 -16.70
N ASP A 61 -0.64 -0.68 -16.87
CA ASP A 61 0.30 -0.77 -17.98
C ASP A 61 1.68 -1.17 -17.47
N ILE A 62 2.16 -2.34 -17.91
CA ILE A 62 3.52 -2.81 -17.63
C ILE A 62 4.36 -2.60 -18.89
N SER A 63 5.47 -1.87 -18.76
CA SER A 63 6.45 -1.67 -19.84
C SER A 63 7.78 -2.34 -19.48
N ILE A 64 8.26 -3.23 -20.35
CA ILE A 64 9.56 -3.93 -20.20
C ILE A 64 10.49 -3.49 -21.34
N CYS A 65 11.70 -3.05 -20.99
CA CYS A 65 12.75 -2.70 -21.95
C CYS A 65 13.74 -3.85 -22.09
N VAL A 66 13.94 -4.36 -23.31
CA VAL A 66 14.90 -5.43 -23.60
C VAL A 66 16.00 -4.90 -24.53
N PRO A 67 17.28 -4.90 -24.10
CA PRO A 67 18.40 -4.56 -24.99
C PRO A 67 18.71 -5.74 -25.93
N PHE A 68 19.10 -5.45 -27.18
CA PHE A 68 19.55 -6.47 -28.14
C PHE A 68 20.83 -6.04 -28.88
N SER A 69 21.68 -7.00 -29.29
CA SER A 69 23.03 -6.70 -29.80
C SER A 69 23.20 -6.92 -31.30
N SER A 70 22.45 -7.85 -31.93
CA SER A 70 22.49 -8.05 -33.39
C SER A 70 21.15 -8.53 -33.98
N ALA A 71 21.02 -8.47 -35.31
CA ALA A 71 19.82 -8.94 -36.03
C ALA A 71 19.62 -10.47 -35.94
N ASP A 72 20.67 -11.21 -35.58
CA ASP A 72 20.61 -12.67 -35.40
C ASP A 72 19.99 -13.07 -34.03
N ASP A 73 19.85 -12.12 -33.10
CA ASP A 73 19.17 -12.31 -31.80
C ASP A 73 17.63 -12.47 -31.93
N MET A 74 17.06 -12.23 -33.11
CA MET A 74 15.60 -12.29 -33.33
C MET A 74 15.02 -13.70 -33.25
N LYS A 75 15.85 -14.75 -33.33
CA LYS A 75 15.41 -16.15 -33.14
C LYS A 75 15.40 -16.57 -31.67
N LEU A 76 16.11 -15.85 -30.79
CA LEU A 76 16.08 -16.07 -29.34
C LEU A 76 14.89 -15.36 -28.66
N LEU A 77 14.17 -14.50 -29.37
CA LEU A 77 13.02 -13.76 -28.85
C LEU A 77 11.76 -14.64 -28.66
N ARG A 78 11.69 -15.81 -29.31
CA ARG A 78 10.63 -16.81 -29.07
C ARG A 78 10.83 -17.62 -27.78
N GLY A 79 12.04 -17.60 -27.21
CA GLY A 79 12.35 -18.26 -25.93
C GLY A 79 12.12 -17.37 -24.69
N ILE A 80 12.02 -16.05 -24.87
CA ILE A 80 11.94 -15.09 -23.76
C ILE A 80 10.51 -14.91 -23.24
N THR A 81 9.47 -15.38 -23.95
CA THR A 81 8.09 -15.36 -23.42
C THR A 81 7.89 -16.25 -22.18
N THR A 82 8.80 -17.19 -21.91
CA THR A 82 8.78 -18.06 -20.72
C THR A 82 9.74 -17.59 -19.62
N LEU A 83 10.67 -16.67 -19.91
CA LEU A 83 11.62 -16.11 -18.93
C LEU A 83 11.26 -14.67 -18.51
N GLY A 84 10.08 -14.17 -18.88
CA GLY A 84 9.52 -12.90 -18.40
C GLY A 84 8.78 -13.01 -17.06
N LEU A 85 8.80 -14.19 -16.41
CA LEU A 85 8.06 -14.42 -15.16
C LEU A 85 8.89 -14.25 -13.88
N LEU A 86 10.20 -14.01 -13.97
CA LEU A 86 11.10 -14.01 -12.79
C LEU A 86 11.53 -12.61 -12.31
N ALA A 87 11.23 -11.53 -13.03
CA ALA A 87 11.61 -10.17 -12.63
C ALA A 87 10.49 -9.37 -11.93
N THR A 88 9.29 -9.93 -11.80
CA THR A 88 8.13 -9.25 -11.19
C THR A 88 8.07 -9.42 -9.66
N GLY A 89 8.92 -10.26 -9.05
CA GLY A 89 8.83 -10.60 -7.63
C GLY A 89 9.47 -9.60 -6.65
N CYS A 90 10.33 -8.69 -7.13
CA CYS A 90 11.20 -7.89 -6.23
C CYS A 90 10.56 -6.59 -5.72
N LEU A 91 9.44 -6.14 -6.31
CA LEU A 91 8.70 -4.96 -5.84
C LEU A 91 7.52 -5.33 -4.92
N ALA A 92 6.93 -6.52 -5.10
CA ALA A 92 5.88 -7.03 -4.21
C ALA A 92 6.44 -7.47 -2.85
N SER A 93 7.72 -7.86 -2.77
CA SER A 93 8.33 -8.33 -1.53
C SER A 93 8.48 -7.22 -0.48
N SER A 94 8.90 -6.01 -0.87
CA SER A 94 9.16 -4.93 0.10
C SER A 94 7.91 -4.30 0.70
N GLN A 95 6.80 -4.24 -0.05
CA GLN A 95 5.51 -3.78 0.50
C GLN A 95 4.96 -4.76 1.53
N ASN A 96 5.09 -6.06 1.26
CA ASN A 96 4.70 -7.11 2.20
C ASN A 96 5.56 -7.06 3.47
N ASP A 97 6.86 -6.78 3.37
CA ASP A 97 7.73 -6.67 4.54
C ASP A 97 7.36 -5.50 5.47
N ASP A 98 7.03 -4.33 4.92
CA ASP A 98 6.61 -3.16 5.72
C ASP A 98 5.31 -3.42 6.49
N LEU A 99 4.28 -3.93 5.79
CA LEU A 99 3.00 -4.27 6.40
C LEU A 99 3.15 -5.38 7.45
N ASN A 100 3.87 -6.46 7.13
CA ASN A 100 4.08 -7.57 8.05
C ASN A 100 4.78 -7.12 9.33
N TYR A 101 5.80 -6.26 9.21
CA TYR A 101 6.49 -5.72 10.36
C TYR A 101 5.59 -4.80 11.19
N ALA A 102 4.79 -3.94 10.55
CA ALA A 102 3.84 -3.06 11.25
C ALA A 102 2.81 -3.87 12.05
N ILE A 103 2.25 -4.95 11.48
CA ILE A 103 1.32 -5.84 12.20
C ILE A 103 2.05 -6.56 13.35
N GLY A 104 3.31 -6.95 13.14
CA GLY A 104 4.16 -7.50 14.19
C GLY A 104 4.33 -6.56 15.37
N LEU A 105 4.51 -5.25 15.13
CA LEU A 105 4.66 -4.24 16.18
C LEU A 105 3.40 -4.12 17.06
N VAL A 106 2.21 -4.01 16.46
CA VAL A 106 0.97 -3.91 17.25
C VAL A 106 0.69 -5.21 18.00
N ASN A 107 0.94 -6.37 17.39
CA ASN A 107 0.75 -7.66 18.07
C ASN A 107 1.74 -7.89 19.20
N GLN A 108 2.98 -7.41 19.08
CA GLN A 108 3.95 -7.40 20.17
C GLN A 108 3.48 -6.51 21.33
N ALA A 109 2.97 -5.31 21.03
CA ALA A 109 2.43 -4.40 22.04
C ALA A 109 1.20 -5.00 22.75
N ARG A 110 0.28 -5.59 21.99
CA ARG A 110 -0.90 -6.31 22.51
C ARG A 110 -0.52 -7.46 23.43
N HIS A 111 0.43 -8.31 22.99
CA HIS A 111 0.93 -9.41 23.80
C HIS A 111 1.56 -8.93 25.12
N ALA A 112 2.32 -7.83 25.11
CA ALA A 112 2.91 -7.25 26.32
C ALA A 112 1.86 -6.79 27.35
N GLN A 113 0.61 -6.59 26.93
CA GLN A 113 -0.53 -6.23 27.78
C GLN A 113 -1.53 -7.38 27.97
N GLY A 114 -1.18 -8.61 27.58
CA GLY A 114 -2.06 -9.78 27.70
C GLY A 114 -3.25 -9.81 26.75
N LEU A 115 -3.25 -8.98 25.71
CA LEU A 115 -4.28 -8.95 24.69
C LEU A 115 -4.02 -9.97 23.57
N GLN A 116 -5.10 -10.50 22.99
CA GLN A 116 -5.00 -11.40 21.83
C GLN A 116 -4.45 -10.65 20.61
N PRO A 117 -3.62 -11.30 19.78
CA PRO A 117 -3.11 -10.68 18.56
C PRO A 117 -4.23 -10.41 17.55
N LEU A 118 -4.06 -9.35 16.76
CA LEU A 118 -4.92 -9.03 15.63
C LEU A 118 -4.57 -9.92 14.44
N SER A 119 -5.61 -10.42 13.77
CA SER A 119 -5.50 -11.16 12.51
C SER A 119 -5.64 -10.20 11.32
N TRP A 120 -4.89 -10.46 10.25
CA TRP A 120 -5.01 -9.67 9.03
C TRP A 120 -6.33 -9.98 8.31
N ASP A 121 -7.05 -8.94 7.88
CA ASP A 121 -8.26 -9.07 7.07
C ASP A 121 -8.09 -8.36 5.72
N PRO A 122 -8.17 -9.10 4.59
CA PRO A 122 -8.02 -8.54 3.25
C PRO A 122 -9.10 -7.52 2.88
N ASN A 123 -10.32 -7.67 3.41
CA ASN A 123 -11.42 -6.75 3.16
C ASN A 123 -11.17 -5.42 3.85
N LEU A 124 -10.74 -5.44 5.12
CA LEU A 124 -10.35 -4.24 5.85
C LEU A 124 -9.22 -3.48 5.12
N ALA A 125 -8.24 -4.20 4.59
CA ALA A 125 -7.15 -3.60 3.83
C ALA A 125 -7.64 -2.97 2.51
N ALA A 126 -8.64 -3.56 1.85
CA ALA A 126 -9.26 -2.94 0.68
C ALA A 126 -9.97 -1.62 1.02
N TYR A 127 -10.72 -1.55 2.13
CA TYR A 127 -11.32 -0.31 2.62
C TYR A 127 -10.26 0.74 3.01
N ALA A 128 -9.17 0.31 3.63
CA ALA A 128 -8.03 1.17 3.94
C ALA A 128 -7.42 1.76 2.65
N GLN A 129 -7.17 0.92 1.65
CA GLN A 129 -6.54 1.31 0.39
C GLN A 129 -7.41 2.28 -0.40
N PHE A 130 -8.72 2.04 -0.43
CA PHE A 130 -9.66 2.96 -1.04
C PHE A 130 -9.51 4.37 -0.44
N TRP A 131 -9.60 4.49 0.88
CA TRP A 131 -9.54 5.80 1.54
C TRP A 131 -8.17 6.48 1.41
N ALA A 132 -7.08 5.70 1.51
CA ALA A 132 -5.73 6.21 1.27
C ALA A 132 -5.61 6.82 -0.15
N ASN A 133 -6.17 6.16 -1.16
CA ASN A 133 -6.14 6.62 -2.55
C ASN A 133 -6.95 7.91 -2.75
N GLU A 134 -8.11 8.04 -2.09
CA GLU A 134 -8.93 9.26 -2.14
C GLU A 134 -8.16 10.48 -1.61
N MET A 135 -7.46 10.32 -0.48
CA MET A 135 -6.59 11.36 0.08
C MET A 135 -5.39 11.65 -0.82
N ALA A 136 -4.71 10.61 -1.32
CA ALA A 136 -3.55 10.75 -2.20
C ALA A 136 -3.85 11.45 -3.53
N ARG A 137 -5.08 11.35 -4.03
CA ARG A 137 -5.56 12.05 -5.22
C ARG A 137 -6.02 13.48 -4.94
N GLY A 138 -6.08 13.89 -3.67
CA GLY A 138 -6.65 15.16 -3.25
C GLY A 138 -8.18 15.24 -3.40
N GLN A 139 -8.86 14.09 -3.51
CA GLN A 139 -10.33 14.04 -3.58
C GLN A 139 -10.94 14.17 -2.18
N GLN A 140 -10.19 13.77 -1.15
CA GLN A 140 -10.54 13.94 0.25
C GLN A 140 -9.39 14.64 0.98
N PRO A 141 -9.69 15.51 1.97
CA PRO A 141 -8.66 16.02 2.87
C PRO A 141 -8.12 14.90 3.77
N PHE A 142 -7.04 15.16 4.50
CA PHE A 142 -6.61 14.29 5.58
C PHE A 142 -7.65 14.29 6.71
N ALA A 143 -8.57 13.33 6.65
CA ALA A 143 -9.69 13.22 7.56
C ALA A 143 -10.21 11.78 7.59
N HIS A 144 -10.83 11.40 8.71
CA HIS A 144 -11.46 10.10 8.87
C HIS A 144 -12.55 9.85 7.83
N ALA A 145 -12.63 8.61 7.35
CA ALA A 145 -13.68 8.20 6.44
C ALA A 145 -15.06 8.33 7.10
N THR A 146 -16.08 8.71 6.32
CA THR A 146 -17.46 8.67 6.81
C THR A 146 -17.94 7.22 6.94
N GLY A 147 -18.98 6.97 7.74
CA GLY A 147 -19.49 5.61 7.99
C GLY A 147 -19.85 4.82 6.72
N GLN A 148 -20.24 5.50 5.64
CA GLN A 148 -20.50 4.87 4.33
C GLN A 148 -19.24 4.18 3.75
N TYR A 149 -18.06 4.72 4.01
CA TYR A 149 -16.77 4.21 3.50
C TYR A 149 -16.01 3.36 4.53
N ARG A 150 -16.57 3.17 5.73
CA ARG A 150 -15.98 2.34 6.80
C ARG A 150 -17.05 1.70 7.71
N PRO A 151 -18.03 0.96 7.15
CA PRO A 151 -19.17 0.48 7.92
C PRO A 151 -18.74 -0.46 9.06
N ASN A 152 -19.01 -0.08 10.31
CA ASN A 152 -18.64 -0.80 11.53
C ASN A 152 -17.13 -1.10 11.65
N GLN A 153 -16.30 -0.15 11.22
CA GLN A 153 -14.84 -0.26 11.23
C GLN A 153 -14.22 0.92 11.97
N GLY A 154 -13.28 0.58 12.85
CA GLY A 154 -12.35 1.54 13.43
C GLY A 154 -11.37 2.05 12.38
N GLU A 155 -10.73 3.18 12.64
CA GLU A 155 -9.77 3.79 11.73
C GLU A 155 -8.65 4.49 12.49
N ASN A 156 -7.41 4.22 12.08
CA ASN A 156 -6.29 5.10 12.37
C ASN A 156 -5.77 5.68 11.06
N LEU A 157 -5.44 6.96 11.08
CA LEU A 157 -4.83 7.69 9.98
C LEU A 157 -3.47 8.21 10.38
N TYR A 158 -2.57 8.28 9.41
CA TYR A 158 -1.29 8.95 9.55
C TYR A 158 -0.92 9.56 8.21
N ASP A 159 -0.31 10.73 8.23
CA ASP A 159 0.32 11.28 7.05
C ASP A 159 1.72 11.81 7.38
N ARG A 160 2.56 11.86 6.36
CA ARG A 160 3.91 12.42 6.49
C ARG A 160 4.38 12.93 5.14
N ALA A 161 4.94 14.13 5.13
CA ALA A 161 5.84 14.56 4.08
C ALA A 161 7.28 14.20 4.50
N SER A 162 7.95 13.38 3.69
CA SER A 162 9.34 12.99 3.92
C SER A 162 10.32 13.77 3.05
N GLY A 163 11.58 13.80 3.44
CA GLY A 163 12.66 14.24 2.55
C GLY A 163 13.06 13.15 1.57
N GLN A 164 13.76 13.54 0.50
CA GLN A 164 14.43 12.58 -0.38
C GLN A 164 15.43 11.75 0.45
N CYS A 165 15.35 10.41 0.34
CA CYS A 165 16.18 9.45 1.09
C CYS A 165 15.87 9.31 2.60
N ASP A 166 14.64 9.61 3.02
CA ASP A 166 14.15 9.28 4.36
C ASP A 166 13.68 7.81 4.42
N SER A 167 14.23 7.02 5.36
CA SER A 167 13.82 5.62 5.56
C SER A 167 12.35 5.48 5.97
N ALA A 168 11.76 6.52 6.56
CA ALA A 168 10.33 6.54 6.87
C ALA A 168 9.46 6.59 5.60
N TYR A 169 9.99 7.06 4.48
CA TYR A 169 9.32 7.01 3.17
C TYR A 169 9.33 5.59 2.58
N GLU A 170 10.38 4.81 2.88
CA GLU A 170 10.50 3.42 2.44
C GLU A 170 9.54 2.51 3.23
N ASN A 171 9.40 2.76 4.54
CA ASN A 171 8.59 1.99 5.50
C ASN A 171 7.53 2.84 6.25
N PRO A 172 6.56 3.43 5.54
CA PRO A 172 5.60 4.36 6.10
C PRO A 172 4.58 3.68 7.02
N VAL A 173 4.16 2.43 6.77
CA VAL A 173 3.17 1.78 7.65
C VAL A 173 3.80 1.43 8.99
N GLN A 174 5.05 0.96 9.00
CA GLN A 174 5.81 0.81 10.25
C GLN A 174 5.94 2.14 11.00
N THR A 175 6.21 3.23 10.28
CA THR A 175 6.34 4.56 10.87
C THR A 175 5.03 5.01 11.51
N ALA A 176 3.92 4.88 10.80
CA ALA A 176 2.57 5.17 11.29
C ALA A 176 2.24 4.33 12.52
N MET A 177 2.49 3.01 12.47
CA MET A 177 2.21 2.12 13.58
C MET A 177 3.03 2.47 14.83
N ARG A 178 4.30 2.82 14.68
CA ARG A 178 5.13 3.29 15.80
C ARG A 178 4.61 4.60 16.38
N ALA A 179 4.18 5.53 15.54
CA ALA A 179 3.61 6.80 15.97
C ALA A 179 2.34 6.59 16.79
N TRP A 180 1.41 5.78 16.30
CA TRP A 180 0.18 5.44 17.03
C TRP A 180 0.48 4.73 18.35
N LEU A 181 1.39 3.74 18.36
CA LEU A 181 1.73 3.03 19.59
C LEU A 181 2.46 3.91 20.62
N ALA A 182 3.18 4.95 20.19
CA ALA A 182 3.88 5.87 21.08
C ALA A 182 2.93 6.73 21.94
N GLU A 183 1.67 6.90 21.50
CA GLU A 183 0.64 7.60 22.28
C GLU A 183 0.25 6.86 23.57
N ALA A 184 0.73 5.63 23.78
CA ALA A 184 0.66 4.94 25.07
C ALA A 184 1.13 5.81 26.24
N SER A 185 2.16 6.63 26.00
CA SER A 185 2.72 7.56 26.99
C SER A 185 1.78 8.70 27.38
N LEU A 186 0.75 8.96 26.56
CA LEU A 186 -0.25 10.00 26.79
C LEU A 186 -1.49 9.45 27.51
N TYR A 187 -1.63 8.13 27.61
CA TYR A 187 -2.75 7.49 28.28
C TYR A 187 -2.57 7.48 29.80
N ASN A 188 -3.59 7.95 30.52
CA ASN A 188 -3.60 8.10 31.97
C ASN A 188 -4.72 7.31 32.66
N GLY A 189 -5.23 6.26 32.01
CA GLY A 189 -6.25 5.37 32.59
C GLY A 189 -7.68 5.93 32.59
N GLN A 190 -7.93 7.04 31.87
CA GLN A 190 -9.25 7.66 31.81
C GLN A 190 -10.11 7.06 30.68
N PRO A 191 -11.44 7.04 30.83
CA PRO A 191 -12.32 6.66 29.73
C PRO A 191 -12.24 7.66 28.57
N ILE A 192 -12.66 7.22 27.38
CA ILE A 192 -12.91 8.12 26.25
C ILE A 192 -14.17 8.93 26.56
N THR A 193 -14.11 10.25 26.41
CA THR A 193 -15.22 11.15 26.75
C THR A 193 -15.57 12.12 25.63
N THR A 194 -14.58 12.54 24.85
CA THR A 194 -14.72 13.57 23.82
C THR A 194 -14.55 13.01 22.41
N GLY A 195 -13.86 11.88 22.24
CA GLY A 195 -13.47 11.38 20.93
C GLY A 195 -12.33 12.19 20.30
N HIS A 196 -11.65 13.01 21.11
CA HIS A 196 -10.53 13.86 20.71
C HIS A 196 -9.32 13.71 21.64
N GLU A 197 -9.32 12.69 22.49
CA GLU A 197 -8.20 12.38 23.36
C GLU A 197 -6.93 12.10 22.54
N PRO A 198 -5.74 12.53 23.01
CA PRO A 198 -4.50 12.46 22.23
C PRO A 198 -3.91 11.05 22.13
N TRP A 199 -4.58 10.05 22.68
CA TRP A 199 -4.16 8.64 22.73
C TRP A 199 -5.09 7.70 21.96
N LEU A 200 -6.01 8.25 21.16
CA LEU A 200 -7.04 7.47 20.51
C LEU A 200 -6.51 6.51 19.43
N HIS A 201 -5.37 6.81 18.81
CA HIS A 201 -4.78 5.85 17.87
C HIS A 201 -4.20 4.66 18.62
N TRP A 202 -3.52 4.92 19.75
CA TRP A 202 -3.06 3.85 20.63
C TRP A 202 -4.22 3.01 21.17
N SER A 203 -5.29 3.61 21.68
CA SER A 203 -6.40 2.85 22.25
C SER A 203 -7.11 2.00 21.19
N GLN A 204 -7.21 2.46 19.94
CA GLN A 204 -7.73 1.64 18.85
C GLN A 204 -6.85 0.42 18.58
N CYS A 205 -5.52 0.58 18.53
CA CYS A 205 -4.58 -0.53 18.39
C CYS A 205 -4.70 -1.55 19.54
N MET A 206 -4.97 -1.05 20.75
CA MET A 206 -5.02 -1.83 21.99
C MET A 206 -6.44 -2.22 22.41
N TRP A 207 -7.44 -1.99 21.55
CA TRP A 207 -8.83 -2.28 21.91
C TRP A 207 -9.05 -3.78 22.07
N SER A 208 -9.58 -4.20 23.21
CA SER A 208 -9.57 -5.61 23.63
C SER A 208 -10.50 -6.48 22.79
N THR A 209 -11.63 -5.93 22.33
CA THR A 209 -12.61 -6.65 21.50
C THR A 209 -12.28 -6.62 20.01
N THR A 210 -11.39 -5.73 19.57
CA THR A 210 -10.90 -5.71 18.19
C THR A 210 -10.07 -6.96 17.92
N THR A 211 -10.38 -7.65 16.82
CA THR A 211 -9.78 -8.95 16.47
C THR A 211 -9.07 -8.94 15.13
N HIS A 212 -9.44 -8.03 14.23
CA HIS A 212 -8.89 -7.95 12.89
C HIS A 212 -8.39 -6.56 12.55
N ILE A 213 -7.37 -6.51 11.69
CA ILE A 213 -6.76 -5.30 11.16
C ILE A 213 -6.53 -5.43 9.65
N GLY A 214 -6.70 -4.34 8.92
CA GLY A 214 -6.28 -4.23 7.53
C GLY A 214 -5.73 -2.84 7.24
N CYS A 215 -4.54 -2.76 6.67
CA CYS A 215 -3.82 -1.50 6.47
C CYS A 215 -3.44 -1.27 5.01
N ALA A 216 -3.26 -0.01 4.65
CA ALA A 216 -2.83 0.38 3.33
C ALA A 216 -2.12 1.73 3.35
N ARG A 217 -1.41 2.02 2.27
CA ARG A 217 -0.75 3.31 2.04
C ARG A 217 -1.00 3.83 0.64
N ALA A 218 -0.96 5.15 0.46
CA ALA A 218 -0.96 5.78 -0.84
C ALA A 218 -0.08 7.04 -0.85
N TYR A 219 0.71 7.19 -1.91
CA TYR A 219 1.56 8.36 -2.10
C TYR A 219 0.81 9.46 -2.84
N SER A 220 0.93 10.70 -2.36
CA SER A 220 0.28 11.85 -2.99
C SER A 220 0.74 12.02 -4.44
N ILE A 221 -0.20 12.34 -5.32
CA ILE A 221 0.10 12.66 -6.72
C ILE A 221 0.47 14.14 -6.91
N SER A 222 0.18 14.99 -5.93
CA SER A 222 0.36 16.45 -5.99
C SER A 222 1.50 16.94 -5.10
N GLU A 223 1.79 16.23 -4.01
CA GLU A 223 2.83 16.57 -3.04
C GLU A 223 3.96 15.54 -3.06
N ALA A 224 5.16 15.96 -3.47
CA ALA A 224 6.31 15.07 -3.52
C ALA A 224 6.63 14.50 -2.12
N TYR A 225 6.87 13.19 -2.07
CA TYR A 225 7.23 12.46 -0.85
C TYR A 225 6.17 12.46 0.26
N LYS A 226 4.94 12.88 -0.03
CA LYS A 226 3.80 12.77 0.88
C LYS A 226 3.19 11.38 0.79
N VAL A 227 2.96 10.75 1.93
CA VAL A 227 2.27 9.46 2.06
C VAL A 227 1.13 9.57 3.05
N TYR A 228 0.06 8.84 2.78
CA TYR A 228 -1.08 8.62 3.65
C TYR A 228 -1.16 7.14 4.01
N ASP A 229 -1.20 6.85 5.29
CA ASP A 229 -1.36 5.50 5.84
C ASP A 229 -2.73 5.41 6.53
N VAL A 230 -3.43 4.30 6.26
CA VAL A 230 -4.76 4.02 6.81
C VAL A 230 -4.74 2.60 7.35
N CYS A 231 -5.19 2.41 8.60
CA CYS A 231 -5.51 1.09 9.14
C CYS A 231 -6.97 1.04 9.58
N ARG A 232 -7.63 -0.06 9.23
CA ARG A 232 -9.00 -0.41 9.59
C ARG A 232 -9.00 -1.52 10.63
N PHE A 233 -10.00 -1.49 11.51
CA PHE A 233 -10.11 -2.43 12.62
C PHE A 233 -11.54 -2.96 12.73
N THR A 234 -11.71 -4.26 13.00
CA THR A 234 -13.03 -4.81 13.35
C THR A 234 -12.97 -5.84 14.48
N PRO A 235 -13.97 -5.88 15.38
CA PRO A 235 -14.91 -4.80 15.70
C PRO A 235 -14.22 -3.46 15.96
N GLU A 236 -14.93 -2.36 15.73
CA GLU A 236 -14.41 -1.02 15.97
C GLU A 236 -14.12 -0.76 17.45
N GLY A 237 -13.05 -0.01 17.71
CA GLY A 237 -12.73 0.47 19.05
C GLY A 237 -13.16 1.92 19.22
N ASN A 238 -12.85 2.50 20.38
CA ASN A 238 -13.14 3.89 20.70
C ASN A 238 -14.64 4.25 20.59
N VAL A 239 -15.52 3.29 20.87
CA VAL A 239 -16.98 3.44 20.96
C VAL A 239 -17.48 3.59 22.38
#